data_AF-A0A931CB94-F1
#
_entry.id   AF-A0A931CB94-F1
#
_cell.length_a   1.000
_cell.length_b   1.000
_cell.length_c   1.000
_cell.angle_alpha   90.00
_cell.angle_beta   90.00
_cell.angle_gamma   90.00
#
_symmetry.space_group_name_H-M   'P 1'
#
loop_
_entity.id
_entity.type
_entity.pdbx_description
1 polymer ?
#
loop_
_entity_poly.entity_id
_entity_poly.type
_entity_poly.pdbx_seq_one_letter_code
_entity_poly.pdbx_strand_id
1 'polypeptide(L)'
;MLEEPPLRADAARNRARILDAAEAVFAELGPTASTEEVARRAGVAIGTVFRHFPTKDDLLAAIMKRLLARLVEEAAEHDLFAFFTHVVAQAAAKKTVVDLLPVDIRLAEAVGHLESAVGTLLAEAQASGAVHTGIRLPEVMALLVSVCQGALHSGWDEDLQRRTLTVVFAGLRAQS
;
A
#
# COMPACT_ATOMS: atom_id res chain seq x y z
N MET A 1 23.53 2.65 37.49
CA MET A 1 22.19 2.04 37.36
C MET A 1 21.86 2.10 35.87
N LEU A 2 22.09 1.00 35.14
CA LEU A 2 21.76 0.94 33.71
C LEU A 2 20.35 0.35 33.63
N GLU A 3 19.38 1.18 33.26
CA GLU A 3 18.03 0.70 32.96
C GLU A 3 18.09 -0.15 31.69
N GLU A 4 17.88 -1.46 31.81
CA GLU A 4 17.60 -2.30 30.65
C GLU A 4 16.27 -1.83 30.02
N PRO A 5 16.22 -1.55 28.71
CA PRO A 5 14.97 -1.19 28.07
C PRO A 5 13.96 -2.34 28.27
N PRO A 6 12.68 -2.05 28.51
CA PRO A 6 11.69 -3.11 28.71
C PRO A 6 11.61 -3.96 27.44
N LEU A 7 11.79 -5.28 27.56
CA LEU A 7 11.83 -6.27 26.47
C LEU A 7 10.78 -6.09 25.35
N ARG A 8 9.62 -5.47 25.66
CA ARG A 8 8.58 -5.10 24.68
C ARG A 8 9.00 -3.98 23.72
N ALA A 9 9.70 -2.97 24.23
CA ALA A 9 10.23 -1.87 23.41
C ALA A 9 11.33 -2.37 22.46
N ASP A 10 12.19 -3.29 22.91
CA ASP A 10 13.18 -3.93 22.05
C ASP A 10 12.54 -4.83 20.98
N ALA A 11 11.53 -5.62 21.36
CA ALA A 11 10.78 -6.44 20.41
C ALA A 11 10.06 -5.58 19.35
N ALA A 12 9.49 -4.43 19.74
CA ALA A 12 8.86 -3.50 18.80
C ALA A 12 9.88 -2.84 17.87
N ARG A 13 11.03 -2.39 18.39
CA ARG A 13 12.13 -1.83 17.59
C ARG A 13 12.71 -2.84 16.60
N ASN A 14 12.92 -4.08 17.04
CA ASN A 14 13.40 -5.15 16.16
C ASN A 14 12.39 -5.46 15.07
N ARG A 15 11.09 -5.52 15.41
CA ARG A 15 10.03 -5.70 14.42
C ARG A 15 10.01 -4.58 13.38
N ALA A 16 10.14 -3.32 13.80
CA ALA A 16 10.21 -2.18 12.88
C ALA A 16 11.43 -2.26 11.96
N ARG A 17 12.62 -2.53 12.51
CA ARG A 17 13.86 -2.71 11.72
C ARG A 17 13.75 -3.84 10.70
N ILE A 18 13.12 -4.96 11.07
CA ILE A 18 12.89 -6.08 10.15
C ILE A 18 11.97 -5.64 9.01
N LEU A 19 10.88 -4.92 9.29
CA LEU A 19 9.97 -4.42 8.26
C LEU A 19 10.62 -3.39 7.33
N ASP A 20 11.44 -2.47 7.88
CA ASP A 20 12.19 -1.49 7.08
C ASP A 20 13.17 -2.18 6.13
N ALA A 21 13.95 -3.13 6.66
CA ALA A 21 14.86 -3.91 5.84
C ALA A 21 14.10 -4.74 4.80
N ALA A 22 12.99 -5.37 5.18
CA ALA A 22 12.22 -6.19 4.27
C ALA A 22 11.65 -5.34 3.12
N GLU A 23 11.06 -4.19 3.41
CA GLU A 23 10.58 -3.27 2.37
C GLU A 23 11.68 -2.90 1.39
N ALA A 24 12.88 -2.55 1.87
CA ALA A 24 14.00 -2.23 0.99
C ALA A 24 14.46 -3.44 0.16
N VAL A 25 14.56 -4.62 0.77
CA VAL A 25 15.00 -5.85 0.09
C VAL A 25 14.00 -6.27 -0.98
N PHE A 26 12.71 -6.30 -0.66
CA PHE A 26 11.67 -6.67 -1.63
C PHE A 26 11.49 -5.57 -2.69
N ALA A 27 11.70 -4.29 -2.35
CA ALA A 27 11.76 -3.20 -3.33
C ALA A 27 12.87 -3.42 -4.39
N GLU A 28 14.04 -3.88 -3.96
CA GLU A 28 15.22 -4.02 -4.83
C GLU A 28 15.27 -5.35 -5.58
N LEU A 29 15.03 -6.46 -4.88
CA LEU A 29 15.23 -7.81 -5.41
C LEU A 29 13.93 -8.48 -5.87
N GLY A 30 12.78 -7.90 -5.54
CA GLY A 30 11.47 -8.43 -5.89
C GLY A 30 11.22 -9.84 -5.36
N PRO A 31 10.48 -10.69 -6.10
CA PRO A 31 10.02 -12.01 -5.64
C PRO A 31 11.11 -12.97 -5.14
N THR A 32 12.33 -12.82 -5.67
CA THR A 32 13.47 -13.70 -5.39
C THR A 32 14.18 -13.34 -4.08
N ALA A 33 13.81 -12.23 -3.44
CA ALA A 33 14.30 -11.83 -2.13
C ALA A 33 14.17 -12.95 -1.08
N SER A 34 15.23 -13.14 -0.30
CA SER A 34 15.27 -14.13 0.79
C SER A 34 15.14 -13.47 2.16
N THR A 35 14.57 -14.21 3.12
CA THR A 35 14.45 -13.77 4.51
C THR A 35 15.80 -13.65 5.21
N GLU A 36 16.83 -14.35 4.72
CA GLU A 36 18.22 -14.24 5.14
C GLU A 36 18.80 -12.88 4.79
N GLU A 37 18.53 -12.37 3.59
CA GLU A 37 18.96 -11.04 3.18
C GLU A 37 18.26 -9.95 3.99
N VAL A 38 16.97 -10.14 4.29
CA VAL A 38 16.23 -9.27 5.24
C VAL A 38 16.90 -9.25 6.60
N ALA A 39 17.21 -10.42 7.17
CA ALA A 39 17.88 -10.53 8.48
C ALA A 39 19.24 -9.81 8.48
N ARG A 40 20.04 -10.03 7.41
CA ARG A 40 21.34 -9.40 7.22
C ARG A 40 21.24 -7.87 7.17
N ARG A 41 20.31 -7.30 6.39
CA ARG A 41 20.11 -5.84 6.31
C ARG A 41 19.51 -5.25 7.57
N ALA A 42 18.61 -5.98 8.23
CA ALA A 42 18.04 -5.60 9.51
C ALA A 42 19.07 -5.66 10.65
N GLY A 43 20.21 -6.35 10.47
CA GLY A 43 21.23 -6.55 11.50
C GLY A 43 20.73 -7.41 12.66
N VAL A 44 19.93 -8.44 12.36
CA VAL A 44 19.36 -9.39 13.32
C VAL A 44 19.64 -10.83 12.89
N ALA A 45 19.55 -11.79 13.83
CA ALA A 45 19.62 -13.20 13.49
C ALA A 45 18.36 -13.64 12.72
N ILE A 46 18.50 -14.60 11.80
CA ILE A 46 17.38 -15.15 11.04
C ILE A 46 16.28 -15.75 11.95
N GLY A 47 16.68 -16.37 13.08
CA GLY A 47 15.73 -16.85 14.08
C GLY A 47 14.91 -15.73 14.73
N THR A 48 15.44 -14.50 14.81
CA THR A 48 14.69 -13.34 15.27
C THR A 48 13.62 -12.93 14.25
N VAL A 49 13.93 -13.00 12.95
CA VAL A 49 12.94 -12.74 11.89
C VAL A 49 11.80 -13.74 12.00
N PHE A 50 12.08 -15.04 12.04
CA PHE A 50 11.04 -16.07 12.12
C PHE A 50 10.26 -16.07 13.45
N ARG A 51 10.86 -15.55 14.54
CA ARG A 51 10.13 -15.32 15.79
C ARG A 51 9.06 -14.21 15.66
N HIS A 52 9.31 -13.20 14.83
CA HIS A 52 8.35 -12.12 14.57
C HIS A 52 7.40 -12.42 13.41
N PHE A 53 7.87 -13.16 12.41
CA PHE A 53 7.17 -13.48 11.17
C PHE A 53 7.43 -14.96 10.85
N PRO A 54 6.56 -15.87 11.34
CA PRO A 54 6.79 -17.32 11.25
C PRO A 54 7.04 -17.83 9.83
N THR A 55 6.46 -17.17 8.82
CA THR A 55 6.65 -17.48 7.41
C THR A 55 7.04 -16.24 6.59
N LYS A 56 7.59 -16.45 5.39
CA LYS A 56 7.81 -15.37 4.41
C LYS A 56 6.50 -14.66 4.07
N ASP A 57 5.39 -15.40 4.00
CA ASP A 57 4.06 -14.83 3.74
C ASP A 57 3.60 -13.92 4.89
N ASP A 58 3.88 -14.26 6.15
CA ASP A 58 3.56 -13.41 7.30
C ASP A 58 4.39 -12.10 7.28
N LEU A 59 5.64 -12.17 6.83
CA LEU A 59 6.48 -10.99 6.63
C LEU A 59 5.93 -10.11 5.50
N LEU A 60 5.62 -10.70 4.34
CA LEU A 60 5.04 -9.98 3.20
C LEU A 60 3.68 -9.36 3.57
N ALA A 61 2.82 -10.09 4.28
CA ALA A 61 1.53 -9.58 4.72
C ALA A 61 1.70 -8.40 5.69
N ALA A 62 2.70 -8.44 6.57
CA ALA A 62 2.99 -7.33 7.48
C ALA A 62 3.52 -6.09 6.74
N ILE A 63 4.33 -6.26 5.69
CA ILE A 63 4.76 -5.16 4.81
C ILE A 63 3.54 -4.55 4.11
N MET A 64 2.67 -5.38 3.52
CA MET A 64 1.47 -4.91 2.84
C MET A 64 0.52 -4.17 3.79
N LYS A 65 0.33 -4.65 5.02
CA LYS A 65 -0.42 -3.92 6.05
C LYS A 65 0.18 -2.54 6.32
N ARG A 66 1.51 -2.42 6.38
CA ARG A 66 2.19 -1.13 6.59
C ARG A 66 2.07 -0.20 5.39
N LEU A 67 2.08 -0.72 4.17
CA LEU A 67 1.80 0.05 2.96
C LEU A 67 0.36 0.57 2.95
N LEU A 68 -0.63 -0.30 3.21
CA LEU A 68 -2.05 0.10 3.27
C LEU A 68 -2.31 1.12 4.39
N ALA A 69 -1.70 0.93 5.57
CA ALA A 69 -1.83 1.89 6.67
C ALA A 69 -1.29 3.28 6.29
N ARG A 70 -0.15 3.36 5.59
CA ARG A 70 0.37 4.63 5.06
C ARG A 70 -0.59 5.26 4.05
N LEU A 71 -1.18 4.48 3.14
CA LEU A 71 -2.17 5.01 2.21
C LEU A 71 -3.41 5.56 2.93
N VAL A 72 -3.84 4.93 4.03
CA VAL A 72 -4.94 5.44 4.87
C VAL A 72 -4.57 6.77 5.53
N GLU A 73 -3.34 6.91 6.04
CA GLU A 73 -2.83 8.16 6.60
C GLU A 73 -2.76 9.27 5.53
N GLU A 74 -2.19 8.96 4.37
CA GLU A 74 -2.06 9.86 3.21
C GLU A 74 -3.44 10.29 2.67
N ALA A 75 -4.47 9.44 2.74
CA ALA A 75 -5.82 9.78 2.29
C ALA A 75 -6.39 11.02 2.99
N ALA A 76 -6.02 11.26 4.26
CA ALA A 76 -6.50 12.42 5.02
C ALA A 76 -5.93 13.76 4.49
N GLU A 77 -4.89 13.72 3.67
CA GLU A 77 -4.21 14.91 3.13
C GLU A 77 -4.64 15.25 1.70
N HIS A 78 -5.55 14.46 1.11
CA HIS A 78 -5.88 14.50 -0.30
C HIS A 78 -7.38 14.59 -0.55
N ASP A 79 -7.78 15.23 -1.66
CA ASP A 79 -9.10 14.95 -2.24
C ASP A 79 -9.08 13.60 -2.99
N LEU A 80 -10.26 13.10 -3.39
CA LEU A 80 -10.39 11.81 -4.06
C LEU A 80 -9.48 11.67 -5.29
N PHE A 81 -9.40 12.70 -6.14
CA PHE A 81 -8.63 12.63 -7.39
C PHE A 81 -7.13 12.73 -7.14
N ALA A 82 -6.71 13.58 -6.21
CA ALA A 82 -5.33 13.68 -5.75
C ALA A 82 -4.86 12.37 -5.12
N PHE A 83 -5.68 11.78 -4.25
CA PHE A 83 -5.39 10.49 -3.62
C PHE A 83 -5.25 9.38 -4.67
N PHE A 84 -6.21 9.27 -5.60
CA PHE A 84 -6.16 8.27 -6.67
C PHE A 84 -4.88 8.43 -7.52
N THR A 85 -4.55 9.67 -7.90
CA THR A 85 -3.31 9.96 -8.65
C THR A 85 -2.06 9.55 -7.86
N HIS A 86 -2.04 9.86 -6.57
CA HIS A 86 -0.94 9.53 -5.67
C HIS A 86 -0.71 8.01 -5.58
N VAL A 87 -1.78 7.25 -5.34
CA VAL A 87 -1.72 5.77 -5.26
C VAL A 87 -1.22 5.16 -6.58
N VAL A 88 -1.71 5.64 -7.72
CA VAL A 88 -1.27 5.13 -9.04
C VAL A 88 0.20 5.46 -9.30
N ALA A 89 0.67 6.65 -8.91
CA ALA A 89 2.08 7.02 -9.03
C ALA A 89 2.98 6.15 -8.13
N GLN A 90 2.55 5.89 -6.89
CA GLN A 90 3.25 4.97 -5.99
C GLN A 90 3.33 3.55 -6.58
N ALA A 91 2.24 3.06 -7.20
CA ALA A 91 2.20 1.76 -7.83
C ALA A 91 3.18 1.68 -9.02
N ALA A 92 3.22 2.70 -9.89
CA ALA A 92 4.17 2.76 -11.00
C ALA A 92 5.64 2.74 -10.54
N ALA A 93 5.94 3.39 -9.40
CA ALA A 93 7.29 3.50 -8.86
C ALA A 93 7.76 2.25 -8.09
N LYS A 94 6.85 1.50 -7.44
CA LYS A 94 7.18 0.40 -6.50
C LYS A 94 6.81 -0.98 -7.06
N LYS A 95 7.45 -1.33 -8.17
CA LYS A 95 7.19 -2.48 -9.07
C LYS A 95 7.26 -3.90 -8.47
N THR A 96 7.40 -4.10 -7.15
CA THR A 96 7.98 -5.39 -6.67
C THR A 96 7.34 -6.04 -5.44
N VAL A 97 6.51 -5.36 -4.66
CA VAL A 97 5.91 -5.94 -3.43
C VAL A 97 4.48 -6.45 -3.64
N VAL A 98 3.74 -5.85 -4.58
CA VAL A 98 2.29 -6.10 -4.77
C VAL A 98 2.00 -7.43 -5.47
N ASP A 99 2.89 -7.91 -6.34
CA ASP A 99 2.66 -9.12 -7.15
C ASP A 99 2.83 -10.44 -6.36
N LEU A 100 3.28 -10.36 -5.11
CA LEU A 100 3.74 -11.52 -4.34
C LEU A 100 2.69 -12.15 -3.45
N LEU A 101 1.53 -11.53 -3.29
CA LEU A 101 0.50 -12.03 -2.38
C LEU A 101 -0.84 -12.12 -3.12
N PRO A 102 -1.46 -13.32 -3.21
CA PRO A 102 -2.90 -13.34 -3.37
C PRO A 102 -3.51 -12.52 -2.23
N VAL A 103 -4.56 -11.74 -2.52
CA VAL A 103 -5.34 -11.06 -1.47
C VAL A 103 -5.96 -12.14 -0.59
N ASP A 104 -5.24 -12.52 0.46
CA ASP A 104 -5.63 -13.52 1.43
C ASP A 104 -6.29 -12.81 2.62
N ILE A 105 -7.07 -13.57 3.41
CA ILE A 105 -7.82 -13.13 4.60
C ILE A 105 -6.98 -12.25 5.53
N ARG A 106 -5.65 -12.47 5.55
CA ARG A 106 -4.67 -11.70 6.32
C ARG A 106 -4.73 -10.19 6.07
N LEU A 107 -5.15 -9.74 4.89
CA LEU A 107 -5.19 -8.32 4.52
C LEU A 107 -6.58 -7.68 4.65
N ALA A 108 -7.64 -8.46 4.90
CA ALA A 108 -9.02 -7.99 4.84
C ALA A 108 -9.30 -6.76 5.72
N GLU A 109 -8.78 -6.75 6.95
CA GLU A 109 -8.92 -5.59 7.86
C GLU A 109 -8.23 -4.33 7.32
N ALA A 110 -6.99 -4.46 6.84
CA ALA A 110 -6.24 -3.33 6.31
C ALA A 110 -6.87 -2.79 5.00
N VAL A 111 -7.39 -3.69 4.16
CA VAL A 111 -8.16 -3.31 2.96
C VAL A 111 -9.45 -2.60 3.36
N GLY A 112 -10.17 -3.08 4.38
CA GLY A 112 -11.38 -2.44 4.88
C GLY A 112 -11.13 -1.02 5.42
N HIS A 113 -10.00 -0.77 6.07
CA HIS A 113 -9.60 0.58 6.48
C HIS A 113 -9.34 1.50 5.27
N LEU A 114 -8.67 1.00 4.24
CA LEU A 114 -8.45 1.75 2.99
C LEU A 114 -9.78 2.03 2.26
N GLU A 115 -10.65 1.04 2.14
CA GLU A 115 -11.99 1.21 1.56
C GLU A 115 -12.79 2.27 2.32
N SER A 116 -12.71 2.28 3.65
CA SER A 116 -13.39 3.29 4.48
C SER A 116 -12.84 4.69 4.22
N ALA A 117 -11.51 4.85 4.13
CA ALA A 117 -10.88 6.13 3.82
C ALA A 117 -11.28 6.65 2.43
N VAL A 118 -11.25 5.79 1.40
CA VAL A 118 -11.71 6.14 0.05
C VAL A 118 -13.21 6.47 0.02
N GLY A 119 -14.02 5.77 0.82
CA GLY A 119 -15.43 6.06 1.00
C GLY A 119 -15.70 7.46 1.53
N THR A 120 -14.92 7.92 2.51
CA THR A 120 -14.99 9.29 3.02
C THR A 120 -14.64 10.30 1.93
N LEU A 121 -13.53 10.10 1.21
CA LEU A 121 -13.13 10.99 0.11
C LEU A 121 -14.19 11.06 -1.00
N LEU A 122 -14.82 9.93 -1.33
CA LEU A 122 -15.91 9.87 -2.30
C LEU A 122 -17.12 10.68 -1.83
N ALA A 123 -17.53 10.52 -0.57
CA ALA A 123 -18.66 11.25 -0.02
C ALA A 123 -18.41 12.77 -0.01
N GLU A 124 -17.20 13.20 0.32
CA GLU A 124 -16.79 14.61 0.28
C GLU A 124 -16.75 15.17 -1.16
N ALA A 125 -16.23 14.38 -2.10
CA ALA A 125 -16.21 14.75 -3.52
C ALA A 125 -17.63 14.83 -4.12
N GLN A 126 -18.56 14.01 -3.65
CA GLN A 126 -19.98 14.10 -4.04
C GLN A 126 -20.67 15.30 -3.40
N ALA A 127 -20.44 15.56 -2.12
CA ALA A 127 -21.01 16.71 -1.41
C ALA A 127 -20.57 18.06 -1.99
N SER A 128 -19.35 18.13 -2.52
CA SER A 128 -18.82 19.31 -3.22
C SER A 128 -19.22 19.40 -4.70
N GLY A 129 -19.92 18.39 -5.24
CA GLY A 129 -20.31 18.31 -6.65
C GLY A 129 -19.16 17.97 -7.61
N ALA A 130 -17.98 17.61 -7.10
CA ALA A 130 -16.84 17.20 -7.92
C ALA A 130 -17.03 15.83 -8.57
N VAL A 131 -17.81 14.94 -7.95
CA VAL A 131 -18.11 13.58 -8.43
C VAL A 131 -19.61 13.36 -8.53
N HIS A 132 -20.05 12.64 -9.56
CA HIS A 132 -21.45 12.29 -9.76
C HIS A 132 -21.98 11.38 -8.63
N THR A 133 -23.18 11.67 -8.10
CA THR A 133 -23.77 10.96 -6.95
C THR A 133 -24.19 9.51 -7.24
N GLY A 134 -24.32 9.15 -8.53
CA GLY A 134 -24.56 7.77 -8.97
C GLY A 134 -23.33 6.87 -8.91
N ILE A 135 -22.13 7.41 -8.69
CA ILE A 135 -20.90 6.63 -8.52
C ILE A 135 -20.85 6.09 -7.08
N ARG A 136 -20.53 4.80 -6.94
CA ARG A 136 -20.42 4.12 -5.65
C ARG A 136 -18.99 3.65 -5.41
N LEU A 137 -18.68 3.43 -4.13
CA LEU A 137 -17.36 2.97 -3.69
C LEU A 137 -16.84 1.73 -4.43
N PRO A 138 -17.66 0.68 -4.72
CA PRO A 138 -17.16 -0.49 -5.47
C PRO A 138 -16.63 -0.14 -6.86
N GLU A 139 -17.26 0.81 -7.57
CA GLU A 139 -16.79 1.24 -8.89
C GLU A 139 -15.47 2.03 -8.79
N VAL A 140 -15.35 2.90 -7.78
CA VAL A 140 -14.11 3.64 -7.51
C VAL A 140 -12.96 2.70 -7.16
N MET A 141 -13.18 1.73 -6.27
CA MET A 141 -12.17 0.74 -5.89
C MET A 141 -11.77 -0.14 -7.08
N ALA A 142 -12.74 -0.60 -7.88
CA ALA A 142 -12.45 -1.39 -9.08
C ALA A 142 -11.58 -0.62 -10.08
N LEU A 143 -11.88 0.66 -10.31
CA LEU A 143 -11.07 1.54 -11.15
C LEU A 143 -9.68 1.75 -10.56
N LEU A 144 -9.56 2.03 -9.27
CA LEU A 144 -8.28 2.25 -8.60
C LEU A 144 -7.37 1.04 -8.73
N VAL A 145 -7.89 -0.14 -8.41
CA VAL A 145 -7.18 -1.41 -8.55
C VAL A 145 -6.77 -1.64 -10.00
N SER A 146 -7.69 -1.47 -10.96
CA SER A 146 -7.42 -1.72 -12.38
C SER A 146 -6.34 -0.80 -12.94
N VAL A 147 -6.37 0.49 -12.58
CA VAL A 147 -5.38 1.47 -13.03
C VAL A 147 -4.02 1.21 -12.37
N CYS A 148 -3.98 0.86 -11.08
CA CYS A 148 -2.74 0.46 -10.42
C CYS A 148 -2.12 -0.78 -11.06
N GLN A 149 -2.93 -1.78 -11.41
CA GLN A 149 -2.49 -2.99 -12.10
C GLN A 149 -1.91 -2.67 -13.49
N GLY A 150 -2.57 -1.78 -14.24
CA GLY A 150 -2.06 -1.28 -15.52
C GLY A 150 -0.71 -0.58 -15.36
N ALA A 151 -0.58 0.31 -14.38
CA ALA A 151 0.66 1.03 -14.08
C ALA A 151 1.80 0.09 -13.66
N LEU A 152 1.52 -0.94 -12.88
CA LEU A 152 2.50 -1.95 -12.43
C LEU A 152 3.01 -2.83 -13.58
N HIS A 153 2.10 -3.39 -14.37
CA HIS A 153 2.42 -4.48 -15.29
C HIS A 153 2.69 -4.03 -16.72
N SER A 154 2.12 -2.90 -17.15
CA SER A 154 2.17 -2.46 -18.54
C SER A 154 3.23 -1.40 -18.81
N GLY A 155 4.08 -1.09 -17.83
CA GLY A 155 5.23 -0.18 -17.98
C GLY A 155 4.84 1.21 -18.45
N TRP A 156 3.79 1.77 -17.86
CA TRP A 156 3.30 3.11 -18.23
C TRP A 156 4.39 4.16 -17.99
N ASP A 157 4.60 5.02 -18.99
CA ASP A 157 5.32 6.28 -18.76
C ASP A 157 4.38 7.31 -18.09
N GLU A 158 4.97 8.42 -17.65
CA GLU A 158 4.23 9.50 -16.99
C GLU A 158 3.14 10.11 -17.88
N ASP A 159 3.31 10.07 -19.21
CA ASP A 159 2.33 10.58 -20.17
C ASP A 159 1.08 9.71 -20.24
N LEU A 160 1.28 8.40 -20.42
CA LEU A 160 0.21 7.41 -20.47
C LEU A 160 -0.54 7.36 -19.14
N GLN A 161 0.17 7.41 -18.01
CA GLN A 161 -0.45 7.50 -16.69
C GLN A 161 -1.34 8.73 -16.58
N ARG A 162 -0.84 9.92 -16.89
CA ARG A 162 -1.59 11.18 -16.80
C ARG A 162 -2.83 11.17 -17.70
N ARG A 163 -2.69 10.72 -18.95
CA ARG A 163 -3.80 10.64 -19.91
C ARG A 163 -4.86 9.62 -19.48
N THR A 164 -4.44 8.48 -18.95
CA THR A 164 -5.37 7.45 -18.45
C THR A 164 -6.17 7.98 -17.25
N LEU A 165 -5.51 8.61 -16.29
CA LEU A 165 -6.19 9.26 -15.16
C LEU A 165 -7.14 10.36 -15.62
N THR A 166 -6.78 11.13 -16.66
CA THR A 166 -7.67 12.14 -17.23
C THR A 166 -8.98 11.53 -17.74
N VAL A 167 -8.90 10.41 -18.47
CA VAL A 167 -10.09 9.70 -18.98
C VAL A 167 -10.93 9.14 -17.83
N VAL A 168 -10.29 8.48 -16.85
CA VAL A 168 -10.99 7.94 -15.68
C VAL A 168 -11.71 9.05 -14.92
N PHE A 169 -11.03 10.15 -14.61
CA PHE A 169 -11.62 11.24 -13.84
C PHE A 169 -12.70 11.99 -14.61
N ALA A 170 -12.59 12.12 -15.93
CA ALA A 170 -13.67 12.67 -16.76
C ALA A 170 -14.96 11.84 -16.62
N GLY A 171 -14.86 10.51 -16.50
CA GLY A 171 -16.01 9.63 -16.29
C GLY A 171 -16.64 9.73 -14.89
N LEU A 172 -15.87 10.15 -13.87
CA LEU A 172 -16.36 10.27 -12.49
C LEU A 172 -16.96 11.64 -12.18
N ARG A 173 -16.53 12.68 -12.90
CA ARG A 173 -17.01 14.04 -12.67
C ARG A 173 -18.50 14.16 -12.94
N ALA A 174 -19.17 15.02 -12.17
CA ALA A 174 -20.54 15.38 -12.44
C ALA A 174 -20.64 15.96 -13.87
N GLN A 175 -21.46 15.34 -14.72
CA GLN A 175 -21.80 15.91 -16.03
C GLN A 175 -22.83 17.01 -15.77
N SER A 176 -22.46 18.24 -16.12
CA SER A 176 -23.35 19.40 -16.15
C SER A 176 -24.47 19.22 -17.17
#